data_AF-A0A2E5JTL9-F1
#
_entry.id   AF-A0A2E5JTL9-F1
#
_cell.length_a   1.000
_cell.length_b   1.000
_cell.length_c   1.000
_cell.angle_alpha   90.00
_cell.angle_beta   90.00
_cell.angle_gamma   90.00
#
_symmetry.space_group_name_H-M   'P 1'
#
loop_
_entity.id
_entity.type
_entity.pdbx_description
1 polymer ?
#
loop_
_entity_poly.entity_id
_entity_poly.type
_entity_poly.pdbx_seq_one_letter_code
_entity_poly.pdbx_strand_id
1 'polypeptide(L)'
;MVIKKYLFIFSFLSLVIAQDKWYQIHGSREFSISGVAKFEKGFLVVHDNKKKKQPRISYLDKSFKLRKLVWPEPKLPYDLEALHKMPHYSNKFIAMESTGKAYLFFVDPFDFRIELLQTFTLPGISNKMNLEGLAVFNSAQGQVFIYGDRGSSKRSSTLITALYEPANHKIYEVNKFVIELPFPENDKRNIADLAIDNNGGVWTAATSDPGNNGPFQTAIYQIGQMSNVGTFNFNHPSLLKPLMIIDNQKVEAMIFNKERLILMTDNENFGATFLQIKELLND
;
A
#
# COMPACT_ATOMS: atom_id res chain seq x y z
N MET A 1 36.59 -38.38 28.66
CA MET A 1 36.85 -37.72 27.37
C MET A 1 35.56 -37.06 26.92
N VAL A 2 35.41 -35.75 27.18
CA VAL A 2 34.15 -35.02 26.98
C VAL A 2 34.11 -34.51 25.54
N ILE A 3 33.23 -35.07 24.72
CA ILE A 3 33.00 -34.63 23.35
C ILE A 3 32.24 -33.30 23.41
N LYS A 4 32.92 -32.19 23.10
CA LYS A 4 32.30 -30.88 22.89
C LYS A 4 31.42 -30.94 21.65
N LYS A 5 30.10 -30.84 21.83
CA LYS A 5 29.14 -30.53 20.74
C LYS A 5 29.37 -29.09 20.32
N TYR A 6 29.93 -28.87 19.14
CA TYR A 6 29.92 -27.58 18.49
C TYR A 6 28.55 -27.35 17.86
N LEU A 7 27.78 -26.43 18.44
CA LEU A 7 26.54 -25.92 17.86
C LEU A 7 26.94 -24.89 16.79
N PHE A 8 26.93 -25.30 15.52
CA PHE A 8 27.06 -24.37 14.40
C PHE A 8 25.72 -23.63 14.23
N ILE A 9 25.66 -22.39 14.73
CA ILE A 9 24.58 -21.46 14.42
C ILE A 9 24.94 -20.84 13.06
N PHE A 10 24.31 -21.31 11.99
CA PHE A 10 24.32 -20.62 10.70
C PHE A 10 23.34 -19.44 10.79
N SER A 11 23.88 -18.23 11.03
CA SER A 11 23.15 -16.99 10.83
C SER A 11 23.21 -16.64 9.34
N PHE A 12 22.14 -16.95 8.59
CA PHE A 12 21.98 -16.46 7.23
C PHE A 12 21.57 -14.98 7.30
N LEU A 13 22.53 -14.07 7.12
CA LEU A 13 22.21 -12.70 6.73
C LEU A 13 21.87 -12.71 5.24
N SER A 14 20.60 -12.53 4.90
CA SER A 14 20.20 -12.18 3.54
C SER A 14 20.64 -10.74 3.26
N LEU A 15 21.63 -10.57 2.39
CA LEU A 15 22.08 -9.25 1.95
C LEU A 15 21.10 -8.77 0.87
N VAL A 16 20.23 -7.81 1.19
CA VAL A 16 19.34 -7.19 0.19
C VAL A 16 20.17 -6.27 -0.70
N ILE A 17 20.33 -6.62 -1.98
CA ILE A 17 20.89 -5.70 -2.99
C ILE A 17 19.74 -4.81 -3.46
N ALA A 18 19.53 -3.69 -2.76
CA ALA A 18 18.66 -2.64 -3.25
C ALA A 18 19.32 -1.94 -4.45
N GLN A 19 18.50 -1.43 -5.37
CA GLN A 19 18.99 -0.37 -6.23
C GLN A 19 19.06 0.88 -5.33
N ASP A 20 20.21 1.15 -4.71
CA ASP A 20 20.36 2.13 -3.60
C ASP A 20 19.99 3.59 -3.95
N LYS A 21 19.50 3.86 -5.15
CA LYS A 21 19.18 5.19 -5.65
C LYS A 21 17.69 5.32 -5.93
N TRP A 22 17.05 6.21 -5.17
CA TRP A 22 15.73 6.74 -5.47
C TRP A 22 15.77 7.53 -6.80
N TYR A 23 14.79 7.29 -7.65
CA TYR A 23 14.59 8.05 -8.89
C TYR A 23 13.47 9.06 -8.70
N GLN A 24 13.69 10.33 -9.08
CA GLN A 24 12.62 11.31 -9.09
C GLN A 24 11.61 10.96 -10.21
N ILE A 25 10.33 10.85 -9.86
CA ILE A 25 9.24 10.75 -10.82
C ILE A 25 8.78 12.16 -11.21
N HIS A 26 8.47 12.99 -10.21
CA HIS A 26 8.04 14.37 -10.43
C HIS A 26 8.30 15.23 -9.19
N GLY A 27 8.72 16.49 -9.36
CA GLY A 27 9.12 17.36 -8.24
C GLY A 27 8.01 18.22 -7.64
N SER A 28 6.74 17.86 -7.80
CA SER A 28 5.63 18.67 -7.28
C SER A 28 4.57 17.81 -6.61
N ARG A 29 3.99 18.34 -5.54
CA ARG A 29 2.94 17.71 -4.75
C ARG A 29 1.74 17.17 -5.54
N GLU A 30 1.31 17.85 -6.60
CA GLU A 30 0.19 17.39 -7.43
C GLU A 30 0.44 15.99 -8.05
N PHE A 31 1.70 15.59 -8.16
CA PHE A 31 2.09 14.31 -8.74
C PHE A 31 2.77 13.37 -7.73
N SER A 32 2.66 13.69 -6.43
CA SER A 32 2.91 12.74 -5.36
C SER A 32 2.06 11.48 -5.55
N ILE A 33 2.52 10.34 -5.05
CA ILE A 33 1.87 9.04 -5.29
C ILE A 33 1.42 8.44 -3.95
N SER A 34 0.10 8.31 -3.82
CA SER A 34 -0.61 7.81 -2.63
C SER A 34 -1.21 6.42 -2.87
N GLY A 35 -0.65 5.66 -3.83
CA GLY A 35 -1.07 4.28 -4.09
C GLY A 35 -0.66 3.81 -5.49
N VAL A 36 -0.42 2.52 -5.63
CA VAL A 36 0.18 1.95 -6.84
C VAL A 36 -0.36 0.56 -7.18
N ALA A 37 -0.59 0.31 -8.46
CA ALA A 37 -0.88 -1.02 -8.97
C ALA A 37 -0.15 -1.31 -10.28
N LYS A 38 0.30 -2.56 -10.45
CA LYS A 38 0.95 -2.99 -11.69
C LYS A 38 -0.05 -2.96 -12.85
N PHE A 39 0.28 -2.27 -13.93
CA PHE A 39 -0.54 -2.22 -15.15
C PHE A 39 0.33 -2.18 -16.40
N GLU A 40 0.05 -3.05 -17.36
CA GLU A 40 0.82 -3.15 -18.60
C GLU A 40 2.34 -3.23 -18.32
N LYS A 41 3.12 -2.47 -19.09
CA LYS A 41 4.57 -2.33 -18.92
C LYS A 41 4.97 -1.39 -17.77
N GLY A 42 4.02 -0.66 -17.16
CA GLY A 42 4.25 0.38 -16.15
C GLY A 42 3.40 0.18 -14.90
N PHE A 43 2.88 1.27 -14.35
CA PHE A 43 2.02 1.25 -13.17
C PHE A 43 0.84 2.20 -13.35
N LEU A 44 -0.31 1.87 -12.77
CA LEU A 44 -1.29 2.87 -12.42
C LEU A 44 -0.96 3.40 -11.03
N VAL A 45 -1.15 4.69 -10.84
CA VAL A 45 -0.90 5.37 -9.58
C VAL A 45 -2.05 6.32 -9.28
N VAL A 46 -2.33 6.52 -7.99
CA VAL A 46 -3.33 7.48 -7.52
C VAL A 46 -2.67 8.63 -6.78
N HIS A 47 -3.42 9.73 -6.65
CA HIS A 47 -2.95 10.97 -6.04
C HIS A 47 -3.99 11.48 -5.02
N ASP A 48 -3.54 11.88 -3.82
CA ASP A 48 -4.33 12.69 -2.87
C ASP A 48 -4.48 14.14 -3.37
N ASN A 49 -5.11 14.30 -4.52
CA ASN A 49 -5.45 15.60 -5.06
C ASN A 49 -6.91 15.92 -4.79
N LYS A 50 -7.19 17.09 -4.21
CA LYS A 50 -8.55 17.51 -3.84
C LYS A 50 -9.16 18.53 -4.81
N LYS A 51 -8.35 19.22 -5.64
CA LYS A 51 -8.84 20.30 -6.51
C LYS A 51 -9.25 19.80 -7.90
N LYS A 52 -10.12 20.57 -8.56
CA LYS A 52 -10.49 20.36 -9.98
C LYS A 52 -9.24 20.48 -10.86
N LYS A 53 -9.21 19.73 -11.98
CA LYS A 53 -8.10 19.68 -12.97
C LYS A 53 -6.80 19.01 -12.51
N GLN A 54 -6.65 18.72 -11.22
CA GLN A 54 -5.55 17.88 -10.73
C GLN A 54 -5.81 16.40 -11.08
N PRO A 55 -4.79 15.62 -11.43
CA PRO A 55 -4.94 14.21 -11.73
C PRO A 55 -5.42 13.46 -10.49
N ARG A 56 -6.32 12.49 -10.68
CA ARG A 56 -6.68 11.51 -9.64
C ARG A 56 -5.96 10.20 -9.85
N ILE A 57 -5.84 9.80 -11.11
CA ILE A 57 -5.15 8.60 -11.55
C ILE A 57 -4.21 8.98 -12.69
N SER A 58 -3.01 8.41 -12.68
CA SER A 58 -2.06 8.50 -13.77
C SER A 58 -1.49 7.13 -14.12
N TYR A 59 -1.03 6.98 -15.36
CA TYR A 59 -0.16 5.90 -15.76
C TYR A 59 1.29 6.36 -15.67
N LEU A 60 2.10 5.62 -14.92
CA LEU A 60 3.54 5.79 -14.82
C LEU A 60 4.23 4.80 -15.75
N ASP A 61 4.92 5.31 -16.76
CA ASP A 61 5.66 4.47 -17.70
C ASP A 61 7.04 4.04 -17.16
N LYS A 62 7.74 3.20 -17.93
CA LYS A 62 9.09 2.71 -17.56
C LYS A 62 10.19 3.78 -17.56
N SER A 63 9.92 4.95 -18.15
CA SER A 63 10.80 6.11 -18.14
C SER A 63 10.46 7.12 -17.04
N PHE A 64 9.60 6.72 -16.10
CA PHE A 64 9.09 7.53 -15.00
C PHE A 64 8.28 8.75 -15.43
N LYS A 65 7.67 8.71 -16.62
CA LYS A 65 6.77 9.77 -17.08
C LYS A 65 5.33 9.44 -16.71
N LEU A 66 4.63 10.45 -16.20
CA LEU A 66 3.21 10.36 -15.84
C LEU A 66 2.33 10.81 -17.00
N ARG A 67 1.37 9.95 -17.36
CA ARG A 67 0.24 10.29 -18.23
C ARG A 67 -1.02 10.35 -17.37
N LYS A 68 -1.62 11.53 -17.24
CA LYS A 68 -2.89 11.73 -16.53
C LYS A 68 -3.99 10.91 -17.22
N LEU A 69 -4.80 10.18 -16.45
CA LEU A 69 -6.01 9.53 -16.95
C LEU A 69 -7.24 10.40 -16.64
N VAL A 70 -8.27 10.28 -17.48
CA VAL A 70 -9.53 11.01 -17.30
C VAL A 70 -10.45 10.15 -16.45
N TRP A 71 -10.92 10.71 -15.33
CA TRP A 71 -11.96 10.08 -14.54
C TRP A 71 -13.29 10.11 -15.30
N PRO A 72 -14.07 9.00 -15.37
CA PRO A 72 -15.19 8.89 -16.30
C PRO A 72 -16.43 9.69 -15.85
N GLU A 73 -16.51 10.02 -14.56
CA GLU A 73 -17.67 10.71 -13.98
C GLU A 73 -17.39 12.20 -13.72
N PRO A 74 -18.40 13.08 -13.80
CA PRO A 74 -18.24 14.51 -13.46
C PRO A 74 -17.83 14.73 -12.00
N LYS A 75 -18.31 13.88 -11.09
CA LYS A 75 -17.94 13.91 -9.67
C LYS A 75 -16.61 13.16 -9.49
N LEU A 76 -15.55 13.93 -9.28
CA LEU A 76 -14.23 13.38 -9.00
C LEU A 76 -14.19 12.72 -7.62
N PRO A 77 -13.32 11.70 -7.45
CA PRO A 77 -12.88 11.26 -6.14
C PRO A 77 -12.31 12.44 -5.34
N TYR A 78 -12.53 12.42 -4.03
CA TYR A 78 -12.11 13.50 -3.15
C TYR A 78 -10.59 13.48 -2.92
N ASP A 79 -10.06 12.40 -2.34
CA ASP A 79 -8.65 12.18 -2.01
C ASP A 79 -8.31 10.69 -2.17
N LEU A 80 -7.74 10.26 -3.29
CA LEU A 80 -7.42 8.83 -3.46
C LEU A 80 -6.14 8.48 -2.70
N GLU A 81 -6.27 7.60 -1.71
CA GLU A 81 -5.22 7.23 -0.74
C GLU A 81 -4.74 5.80 -0.90
N ALA A 82 -5.37 5.00 -1.77
CA ALA A 82 -4.87 3.67 -2.08
C ALA A 82 -5.35 3.18 -3.45
N LEU A 83 -4.59 2.25 -4.03
CA LEU A 83 -4.92 1.58 -5.29
C LEU A 83 -4.46 0.13 -5.24
N HIS A 84 -5.33 -0.79 -5.64
CA HIS A 84 -4.98 -2.21 -5.75
C HIS A 84 -5.51 -2.81 -7.03
N LYS A 85 -4.76 -3.76 -7.62
CA LYS A 85 -5.24 -4.55 -8.76
C LYS A 85 -6.07 -5.72 -8.25
N MET A 86 -7.28 -5.88 -8.75
CA MET A 86 -8.14 -6.99 -8.35
C MET A 86 -7.52 -8.33 -8.75
N PRO A 87 -7.49 -9.33 -7.85
CA PRO A 87 -6.96 -10.65 -8.17
C PRO A 87 -7.65 -11.28 -9.38
N HIS A 88 -6.88 -12.00 -10.20
CA HIS A 88 -7.32 -12.67 -11.44
C HIS A 88 -7.66 -11.76 -12.62
N TYR A 89 -7.49 -10.44 -12.49
CA TYR A 89 -7.67 -9.49 -13.59
C TYR A 89 -6.36 -8.82 -13.98
N SER A 90 -6.17 -8.56 -15.27
CA SER A 90 -5.05 -7.78 -15.78
C SER A 90 -5.29 -6.28 -15.68
N ASN A 91 -6.55 -5.86 -15.72
CA ASN A 91 -6.94 -4.47 -15.91
C ASN A 91 -8.12 -4.00 -15.03
N LYS A 92 -8.46 -4.75 -13.97
CA LYS A 92 -9.49 -4.37 -12.99
C LYS A 92 -8.83 -3.91 -11.70
N PHE A 93 -9.30 -2.79 -11.16
CA PHE A 93 -8.68 -2.12 -10.03
C PHE A 93 -9.72 -1.65 -9.03
N ILE A 94 -9.28 -1.47 -7.79
CA ILE A 94 -10.02 -0.79 -6.75
C ILE A 94 -9.17 0.36 -6.22
N ALA A 95 -9.75 1.56 -6.14
CA ALA A 95 -9.14 2.71 -5.48
C ALA A 95 -9.99 3.15 -4.29
N MET A 96 -9.37 3.73 -3.27
CA MET A 96 -10.03 4.09 -2.02
C MET A 96 -9.74 5.53 -1.63
N GLU A 97 -10.76 6.24 -1.15
CA GLU A 97 -10.62 7.54 -0.49
C GLU A 97 -10.31 7.41 1.00
N SER A 98 -9.79 8.49 1.60
CA SER A 98 -9.54 8.55 3.05
C SER A 98 -10.79 8.27 3.90
N THR A 99 -11.98 8.52 3.35
CA THR A 99 -13.29 8.28 3.96
C THR A 99 -13.76 6.82 3.85
N GLY A 100 -13.05 6.00 3.09
CA GLY A 100 -13.38 4.61 2.76
C GLY A 100 -14.41 4.42 1.66
N LYS A 101 -14.74 5.48 0.93
CA LYS A 101 -15.42 5.33 -0.34
C LYS A 101 -14.46 4.68 -1.34
N ALA A 102 -14.88 3.55 -1.91
CA ALA A 102 -14.08 2.77 -2.83
C ALA A 102 -14.73 2.73 -4.22
N TYR A 103 -13.87 2.66 -5.24
CA TYR A 103 -14.23 2.67 -6.64
C TYR A 103 -13.64 1.44 -7.31
N LEU A 104 -14.50 0.54 -7.79
CA LEU A 104 -14.12 -0.61 -8.59
C LEU A 104 -14.25 -0.24 -10.07
N PHE A 105 -13.18 -0.40 -10.86
CA PHE A 105 -13.15 0.04 -12.26
C PHE A 105 -12.26 -0.83 -13.14
N PHE A 106 -12.49 -0.79 -14.46
CA PHE A 106 -11.53 -1.27 -15.46
C PHE A 106 -10.71 -0.10 -16.01
N VAL A 107 -9.52 -0.41 -16.51
CA VAL A 107 -8.76 0.47 -17.39
C VAL A 107 -8.53 -0.25 -18.73
N ASP A 108 -8.88 0.39 -19.83
CA ASP A 108 -8.60 -0.11 -21.18
C ASP A 108 -7.07 -0.08 -21.42
N PRO A 109 -6.42 -1.23 -21.73
CA PRO A 109 -4.97 -1.28 -21.89
C PRO A 109 -4.47 -0.61 -23.17
N PHE A 110 -5.34 -0.30 -24.13
CA PHE A 110 -4.96 0.30 -25.41
C PHE A 110 -5.04 1.83 -25.37
N ASP A 111 -6.14 2.37 -24.83
CA ASP A 111 -6.37 3.82 -24.84
C ASP A 111 -6.43 4.47 -23.45
N PHE A 112 -6.34 3.68 -22.38
CA PHE A 112 -6.28 4.13 -20.99
C PHE A 112 -7.58 4.78 -20.50
N ARG A 113 -8.71 4.50 -21.14
CA ARG A 113 -10.02 4.90 -20.62
C ARG A 113 -10.35 4.12 -19.35
N ILE A 114 -10.94 4.82 -18.38
CA ILE A 114 -11.44 4.23 -17.14
C ILE A 114 -12.93 3.95 -17.30
N GLU A 115 -13.36 2.75 -16.93
CA GLU A 115 -14.78 2.37 -16.86
C GLU A 115 -15.14 2.04 -15.41
N LEU A 116 -15.99 2.86 -14.79
CA LEU A 116 -16.42 2.65 -13.41
C LEU A 116 -17.47 1.54 -13.35
N LEU A 117 -17.19 0.49 -12.57
CA LEU A 117 -18.08 -0.66 -12.42
C LEU A 117 -19.00 -0.52 -11.22
N GLN A 118 -18.43 -0.10 -10.09
CA GLN A 118 -19.17 0.01 -8.85
C GLN A 118 -18.52 1.01 -7.91
N THR A 119 -19.35 1.67 -7.10
CA THR A 119 -18.92 2.50 -5.97
C THR A 119 -19.61 2.04 -4.71
N PHE A 120 -18.85 1.86 -3.62
CA PHE A 120 -19.41 1.51 -2.31
C PHE A 120 -18.57 2.11 -1.18
N THR A 121 -19.13 2.14 0.02
CA THR A 121 -18.40 2.51 1.24
C THR A 121 -17.95 1.25 1.95
N LEU A 122 -16.67 1.16 2.26
CA LEU A 122 -16.11 0.05 3.04
C LEU A 122 -16.69 0.04 4.46
N PRO A 123 -17.02 -1.12 5.04
CA PRO A 123 -17.66 -1.19 6.35
C PRO A 123 -16.68 -1.00 7.52
N GLY A 124 -17.20 -0.91 8.73
CA GLY A 124 -16.36 -0.87 9.94
C GLY A 124 -15.62 0.45 10.18
N ILE A 125 -15.88 1.47 9.37
CA ILE A 125 -15.24 2.79 9.44
C ILE A 125 -16.02 3.71 10.39
N SER A 126 -15.30 4.59 11.09
CA SER A 126 -15.89 5.67 11.89
C SER A 126 -15.45 7.04 11.37
N ASN A 127 -16.19 8.09 11.70
CA ASN A 127 -15.90 9.46 11.23
C ASN A 127 -14.54 10.04 11.69
N LYS A 128 -13.85 9.37 12.64
CA LYS A 128 -12.53 9.77 13.12
C LYS A 128 -11.38 9.10 12.35
N MET A 129 -11.70 8.11 11.52
CA MET A 129 -10.72 7.37 10.74
C MET A 129 -10.34 8.15 9.49
N ASN A 130 -9.09 7.99 9.09
CA ASN A 130 -8.54 8.50 7.83
C ASN A 130 -7.71 7.36 7.24
N LEU A 131 -8.23 6.73 6.20
CA LEU A 131 -7.66 5.52 5.62
C LEU A 131 -6.56 5.83 4.61
N GLU A 132 -5.45 5.10 4.68
CA GLU A 132 -4.29 5.31 3.79
C GLU A 132 -3.76 4.02 3.15
N GLY A 133 -4.30 2.85 3.51
CA GLY A 133 -3.87 1.59 2.92
C GLY A 133 -5.05 0.72 2.50
N LEU A 134 -4.94 0.09 1.33
CA LEU A 134 -5.85 -0.94 0.85
C LEU A 134 -5.09 -2.04 0.11
N ALA A 135 -5.34 -3.29 0.49
CA ALA A 135 -4.94 -4.46 -0.27
C ALA A 135 -6.08 -5.46 -0.43
N VAL A 136 -6.00 -6.30 -1.46
CA VAL A 136 -6.98 -7.35 -1.72
C VAL A 136 -6.27 -8.70 -1.77
N PHE A 137 -6.66 -9.61 -0.89
CA PHE A 137 -6.20 -10.99 -0.89
C PHE A 137 -7.22 -11.90 -1.56
N ASN A 138 -6.78 -12.89 -2.35
CA ASN A 138 -7.68 -13.91 -2.88
C ASN A 138 -7.55 -15.20 -2.05
N SER A 139 -8.54 -15.47 -1.21
CA SER A 139 -8.61 -16.68 -0.40
C SER A 139 -9.43 -17.77 -1.10
N ALA A 140 -9.48 -18.96 -0.49
CA ALA A 140 -10.34 -20.05 -0.91
C ALA A 140 -11.85 -19.77 -0.68
N GLN A 141 -12.20 -18.81 0.19
CA GLN A 141 -13.58 -18.47 0.54
C GLN A 141 -14.11 -17.24 -0.21
N GLY A 142 -13.23 -16.49 -0.87
CA GLY A 142 -13.58 -15.24 -1.55
C GLY A 142 -12.40 -14.29 -1.59
N GLN A 143 -12.68 -13.01 -1.83
CA GLN A 143 -11.65 -11.98 -1.75
C GLN A 143 -11.73 -11.33 -0.38
N VAL A 144 -10.59 -11.02 0.24
CA VAL A 144 -10.53 -10.31 1.51
C VAL A 144 -9.98 -8.93 1.26
N PHE A 145 -10.77 -7.91 1.54
CA PHE A 145 -10.30 -6.54 1.58
C PHE A 145 -9.61 -6.30 2.91
N ILE A 146 -8.43 -5.70 2.86
CA ILE A 146 -7.66 -5.29 4.02
C ILE A 146 -7.40 -3.80 3.87
N TYR A 147 -7.89 -3.00 4.80
CA TYR A 147 -7.73 -1.55 4.73
C TYR A 147 -7.48 -0.98 6.11
N GLY A 148 -6.73 0.13 6.17
CA GLY A 148 -6.20 0.63 7.42
C GLY A 148 -6.32 2.13 7.57
N ASP A 149 -6.74 2.54 8.76
CA ASP A 149 -6.63 3.91 9.24
C ASP A 149 -5.19 4.25 9.62
N ARG A 150 -4.73 5.43 9.23
CA ARG A 150 -3.35 5.89 9.40
C ARG A 150 -2.90 6.07 10.85
N GLY A 151 -3.83 6.27 11.78
CA GLY A 151 -3.52 6.60 13.16
C GLY A 151 -2.90 7.99 13.33
N SER A 152 -2.20 8.21 14.43
CA SER A 152 -1.44 9.43 14.70
C SER A 152 -0.51 9.18 15.90
N SER A 153 0.37 10.13 16.23
CA SER A 153 1.16 10.09 17.48
C SER A 153 0.31 9.97 18.75
N LYS A 154 -0.96 10.39 18.70
CA LYS A 154 -1.88 10.39 19.83
C LYS A 154 -2.89 9.23 19.81
N ARG A 155 -2.91 8.43 18.74
CA ARG A 155 -3.95 7.42 18.52
C ARG A 155 -3.43 6.29 17.64
N SER A 156 -3.58 5.05 18.11
CA SER A 156 -3.26 3.86 17.31
C SER A 156 -4.11 3.76 16.05
N SER A 157 -3.55 3.08 15.06
CA SER A 157 -4.21 2.73 13.81
C SER A 157 -5.22 1.62 14.01
N THR A 158 -6.19 1.53 13.10
CA THR A 158 -7.10 0.39 13.01
C THR A 158 -6.97 -0.25 11.63
N LEU A 159 -6.56 -1.51 11.59
CA LEU A 159 -6.64 -2.35 10.40
C LEU A 159 -7.98 -3.08 10.40
N ILE A 160 -8.63 -3.15 9.25
CA ILE A 160 -9.92 -3.79 9.06
C ILE A 160 -9.77 -4.83 7.96
N THR A 161 -10.32 -6.02 8.19
CA THR A 161 -10.47 -7.05 7.15
C THR A 161 -11.95 -7.27 6.89
N ALA A 162 -12.33 -7.41 5.63
CA ALA A 162 -13.71 -7.68 5.25
C ALA A 162 -13.76 -8.70 4.11
N LEU A 163 -14.57 -9.75 4.27
CA LEU A 163 -14.78 -10.76 3.22
C LEU A 163 -15.69 -10.18 2.14
N TYR A 164 -15.23 -10.18 0.90
CA TYR A 164 -15.91 -9.61 -0.25
C TYR A 164 -16.27 -10.69 -1.26
N GLU A 165 -17.53 -10.71 -1.68
CA GLU A 165 -18.10 -11.58 -2.71
C GLU A 165 -18.19 -10.82 -4.04
N PRO A 166 -17.34 -11.13 -5.04
CA PRO A 166 -17.27 -10.35 -6.27
C PRO A 166 -18.52 -10.41 -7.15
N ALA A 167 -19.34 -11.47 -7.03
CA ALA A 167 -20.46 -11.72 -7.92
C ALA A 167 -21.62 -10.71 -7.74
N ASN A 168 -21.84 -10.24 -6.53
CA ASN A 168 -22.94 -9.33 -6.18
C ASN A 168 -22.47 -8.11 -5.37
N HIS A 169 -21.15 -7.94 -5.20
CA HIS A 169 -20.53 -6.85 -4.46
C HIS A 169 -20.91 -6.79 -2.97
N LYS A 170 -21.24 -7.92 -2.36
CA LYS A 170 -21.52 -7.98 -0.92
C LYS A 170 -20.25 -8.10 -0.11
N ILE A 171 -20.30 -7.48 1.08
CA ILE A 171 -19.26 -7.56 2.08
C ILE A 171 -19.84 -8.25 3.31
N TYR A 172 -19.11 -9.25 3.79
CA TYR A 172 -19.39 -10.09 4.95
C TYR A 172 -18.22 -9.98 5.94
N GLU A 173 -18.44 -10.46 7.16
CA GLU A 173 -17.41 -10.68 8.19
C GLU A 173 -16.34 -9.57 8.30
N VAL A 174 -16.61 -8.60 9.18
CA VAL A 174 -15.72 -7.45 9.38
C VAL A 174 -14.97 -7.60 10.69
N ASN A 175 -13.64 -7.78 10.62
CA ASN A 175 -12.76 -7.86 11.79
C ASN A 175 -11.89 -6.61 11.88
N LYS A 176 -11.52 -6.23 13.11
CA LYS A 176 -10.69 -5.05 13.38
C LYS A 176 -9.51 -5.41 14.25
N PHE A 177 -8.37 -4.78 13.97
CA PHE A 177 -7.12 -4.98 14.68
C PHE A 177 -6.52 -3.61 15.02
N VAL A 178 -6.03 -3.47 16.24
CA VAL A 178 -5.34 -2.24 16.69
C VAL A 178 -3.87 -2.38 16.32
N ILE A 179 -3.36 -1.42 15.56
CA ILE A 179 -1.97 -1.39 15.11
C ILE A 179 -1.27 -0.21 15.76
N GLU A 180 -0.16 -0.51 16.44
CA GLU A 180 0.70 0.45 17.10
C GLU A 180 2.14 0.00 16.86
N LEU A 181 2.86 0.72 16.00
CA LEU A 181 4.21 0.37 15.59
C LEU A 181 5.22 1.22 16.36
N PRO A 182 6.38 0.63 16.74
CA PRO A 182 7.35 1.33 17.59
C PRO A 182 8.11 2.46 16.88
N PHE A 183 8.12 2.47 15.54
CA PHE A 183 8.79 3.48 14.73
C PHE A 183 7.92 3.82 13.50
N PRO A 184 7.88 5.08 13.05
CA PRO A 184 8.55 6.25 13.64
C PRO A 184 7.90 6.69 14.96
N GLU A 185 8.71 7.31 15.83
CA GLU A 185 8.27 7.68 17.19
C GLU A 185 7.35 8.92 17.19
N ASN A 186 7.63 9.87 16.29
CA ASN A 186 6.96 11.17 16.21
C ASN A 186 6.27 11.36 14.86
N ASP A 187 5.25 12.23 14.87
CA ASP A 187 4.38 12.54 13.73
C ASP A 187 3.92 11.29 12.95
N LYS A 188 3.68 10.21 13.71
CA LYS A 188 3.58 8.87 13.14
C LYS A 188 2.25 8.66 12.45
N ARG A 189 2.30 7.91 11.36
CA ARG A 189 1.20 7.20 10.72
C ARG A 189 1.61 5.72 10.70
N ASN A 190 0.92 4.85 11.42
CA ASN A 190 1.33 3.43 11.46
C ASN A 190 0.98 2.69 10.17
N ILE A 191 0.01 3.20 9.41
CA ILE A 191 -0.42 2.64 8.13
C ILE A 191 -0.50 3.79 7.13
N ALA A 192 0.54 3.95 6.34
CA ALA A 192 0.63 4.90 5.23
C ALA A 192 0.40 4.22 3.87
N ASP A 193 0.56 2.90 3.82
CA ASP A 193 0.05 2.03 2.74
C ASP A 193 0.01 0.56 3.24
N LEU A 194 -0.65 -0.32 2.49
CA LEU A 194 -0.71 -1.76 2.70
C LEU A 194 -0.38 -2.53 1.42
N ALA A 195 0.45 -3.56 1.53
CA ALA A 195 0.70 -4.51 0.46
C ALA A 195 0.65 -5.94 0.98
N ILE A 196 0.43 -6.89 0.07
CA ILE A 196 0.48 -8.32 0.38
C ILE A 196 1.51 -8.94 -0.56
N ASP A 197 2.43 -9.72 -0.01
CA ASP A 197 3.42 -10.45 -0.79
C ASP A 197 2.84 -11.74 -1.39
N ASN A 198 3.62 -12.43 -2.22
CA ASN A 198 3.17 -13.66 -2.89
C ASN A 198 2.91 -14.82 -1.92
N ASN A 199 3.45 -14.77 -0.71
CA ASN A 199 3.27 -15.77 0.34
C ASN A 199 2.08 -15.42 1.26
N GLY A 200 1.39 -14.30 1.04
CA GLY A 200 0.28 -13.82 1.86
C GLY A 200 0.71 -13.00 3.09
N GLY A 201 1.99 -12.66 3.21
CA GLY A 201 2.47 -11.74 4.24
C GLY A 201 1.83 -10.37 4.03
N VAL A 202 1.29 -9.79 5.09
CA VAL A 202 0.68 -8.45 5.06
C VAL A 202 1.69 -7.44 5.56
N TRP A 203 1.99 -6.47 4.72
CA TRP A 203 3.01 -5.45 4.92
C TRP A 203 2.39 -4.07 5.03
N THR A 204 3.02 -3.20 5.81
CA THR A 204 2.64 -1.80 5.90
C THR A 204 3.86 -0.89 5.89
N ALA A 205 3.70 0.30 5.33
CA ALA A 205 4.60 1.41 5.51
C ALA A 205 4.12 2.24 6.71
N ALA A 206 4.98 2.48 7.69
CA ALA A 206 4.76 3.41 8.78
C ALA A 206 5.59 4.67 8.53
N THR A 207 4.95 5.84 8.40
CA THR A 207 5.66 7.08 8.02
C THR A 207 5.56 8.15 9.11
N SER A 208 6.60 8.97 9.22
CA SER A 208 6.59 10.22 9.97
C SER A 208 6.21 11.33 9.01
N ASP A 209 5.21 12.11 9.37
CA ASP A 209 4.72 13.24 8.58
C ASP A 209 4.51 14.48 9.46
N PRO A 210 5.57 15.27 9.69
CA PRO A 210 5.49 16.54 10.43
C PRO A 210 4.88 17.68 9.59
N GLY A 211 4.49 17.43 8.33
CA GLY A 211 3.92 18.40 7.40
C GLY A 211 4.64 18.44 6.05
N ASN A 212 4.28 19.44 5.23
CA ASN A 212 4.58 19.46 3.79
C ASN A 212 6.07 19.49 3.38
N ASN A 213 7.01 19.64 4.32
CA ASN A 213 8.45 19.76 4.05
C ASN A 213 9.29 18.73 4.82
N GLY A 214 8.67 17.78 5.51
CA GLY A 214 9.39 16.77 6.29
C GLY A 214 10.19 17.36 7.47
N PRO A 215 11.28 16.70 7.90
CA PRO A 215 11.85 15.49 7.31
C PRO A 215 10.88 14.32 7.41
N PHE A 216 10.87 13.47 6.38
CA PHE A 216 10.08 12.24 6.36
C PHE A 216 10.95 11.05 6.73
N GLN A 217 10.37 10.06 7.40
CA GLN A 217 10.99 8.78 7.65
C GLN A 217 9.95 7.69 7.51
N THR A 218 10.29 6.60 6.82
CA THR A 218 9.42 5.44 6.67
C THR A 218 10.09 4.22 7.28
N ALA A 219 9.34 3.40 8.01
CA ALA A 219 9.70 2.02 8.27
C ALA A 219 8.74 1.04 7.58
N ILE A 220 9.28 -0.03 7.02
CA ILE A 220 8.52 -1.11 6.42
C ILE A 220 8.40 -2.26 7.42
N TYR A 221 7.19 -2.76 7.62
CA TYR A 221 6.88 -3.85 8.54
C TYR A 221 6.09 -4.94 7.85
N GLN A 222 6.34 -6.21 8.22
CA GLN A 222 5.38 -7.29 8.02
C GLN A 222 4.56 -7.44 9.31
N ILE A 223 3.28 -7.09 9.25
CA ILE A 223 2.40 -7.01 10.42
C ILE A 223 1.61 -8.28 10.66
N GLY A 224 1.57 -9.20 9.69
CA GLY A 224 0.89 -10.47 9.87
C GLY A 224 0.89 -11.30 8.61
N GLN A 225 -0.01 -12.28 8.59
CA GLN A 225 -0.09 -13.29 7.54
C GLN A 225 -1.55 -13.61 7.22
N MET A 226 -1.90 -13.58 5.94
CA MET A 226 -3.17 -14.13 5.47
C MET A 226 -3.09 -15.65 5.41
N SER A 227 -4.08 -16.32 5.98
CA SER A 227 -4.29 -17.75 5.77
C SER A 227 -4.94 -18.00 4.41
N ASN A 228 -4.79 -19.21 3.88
CA ASN A 228 -5.42 -19.61 2.62
C ASN A 228 -6.96 -19.51 2.65
N VAL A 229 -7.58 -19.59 3.83
CA VAL A 229 -9.03 -19.44 4.00
C VAL A 229 -9.47 -17.99 4.17
N GLY A 230 -8.54 -17.03 4.26
CA GLY A 230 -8.85 -15.60 4.31
C GLY A 230 -8.86 -14.99 5.72
N THR A 231 -8.36 -15.72 6.72
CA THR A 231 -8.18 -15.18 8.07
C THR A 231 -6.87 -14.41 8.16
N PHE A 232 -6.91 -13.19 8.70
CA PHE A 232 -5.70 -12.45 9.02
C PHE A 232 -5.14 -12.85 10.39
N ASN A 233 -3.94 -13.42 10.39
CA ASN A 233 -3.19 -13.73 11.59
C ASN A 233 -2.25 -12.57 11.89
N PHE A 234 -2.66 -11.69 12.80
CA PHE A 234 -1.87 -10.55 13.23
C PHE A 234 -0.67 -11.01 14.07
N ASN A 235 0.52 -10.49 13.75
CA ASN A 235 1.71 -10.76 14.55
C ASN A 235 1.56 -10.14 15.95
N HIS A 236 2.14 -10.79 16.96
CA HIS A 236 2.06 -10.28 18.32
C HIS A 236 2.68 -8.86 18.38
N PRO A 237 1.98 -7.84 18.93
CA PRO A 237 2.42 -6.44 18.87
C PRO A 237 3.84 -6.20 19.38
N SER A 238 4.25 -6.88 20.45
CA SER A 238 5.59 -6.74 21.04
C SER A 238 6.73 -7.33 20.19
N LEU A 239 6.40 -8.09 19.14
CA LEU A 239 7.39 -8.71 18.24
C LEU A 239 7.58 -7.90 16.95
N LEU A 240 6.74 -6.91 16.69
CA LEU A 240 6.83 -6.07 15.49
C LEU A 240 8.09 -5.21 15.54
N LYS A 241 8.94 -5.36 14.53
CA LYS A 241 10.17 -4.58 14.34
C LYS A 241 10.28 -4.14 12.88
N PRO A 242 10.85 -2.95 12.60
CA PRO A 242 11.14 -2.54 11.24
C PRO A 242 11.98 -3.60 10.53
N LEU A 243 11.57 -3.98 9.32
CA LEU A 243 12.38 -4.80 8.42
C LEU A 243 13.27 -3.92 7.54
N MET A 244 12.86 -2.66 7.35
CA MET A 244 13.61 -1.63 6.64
C MET A 244 13.27 -0.27 7.23
N ILE A 245 14.26 0.62 7.31
CA ILE A 245 14.09 2.04 7.65
C ILE A 245 14.62 2.85 6.47
N ILE A 246 13.87 3.88 6.08
CA ILE A 246 14.12 4.72 4.92
C ILE A 246 14.03 6.17 5.38
N ASP A 247 15.15 6.88 5.28
CA ASP A 247 15.20 8.30 5.61
C ASP A 247 14.83 9.19 4.42
N ASN A 248 14.26 10.36 4.72
CA ASN A 248 13.89 11.42 3.78
C ASN A 248 12.84 11.00 2.73
N GLN A 249 12.05 9.97 3.02
CA GLN A 249 11.00 9.47 2.14
C GLN A 249 9.73 9.16 2.93
N LYS A 250 8.58 9.61 2.41
CA LYS A 250 7.23 9.30 2.88
C LYS A 250 6.61 8.31 1.90
N VAL A 251 6.80 7.02 2.18
CA VAL A 251 6.28 5.94 1.32
C VAL A 251 4.79 5.77 1.59
N GLU A 252 3.99 6.05 0.57
CA GLU A 252 2.52 5.91 0.58
C GLU A 252 2.05 5.05 -0.60
N ALA A 253 2.97 4.29 -1.19
CA ALA A 253 2.69 3.39 -2.28
C ALA A 253 3.72 2.25 -2.33
N MET A 254 3.25 1.04 -2.10
CA MET A 254 4.04 -0.17 -1.95
C MET A 254 3.38 -1.31 -2.72
N ILE A 255 4.18 -2.05 -3.51
CA ILE A 255 3.70 -3.24 -4.20
C ILE A 255 4.80 -4.27 -4.34
N PHE A 256 4.44 -5.53 -4.12
CA PHE A 256 5.24 -6.68 -4.54
C PHE A 256 4.92 -7.02 -5.99
N ASN A 257 5.94 -7.03 -6.84
CA ASN A 257 5.82 -7.35 -8.25
C ASN A 257 6.90 -8.34 -8.65
N LYS A 258 6.51 -9.62 -8.76
CA LYS A 258 7.45 -10.75 -8.84
C LYS A 258 8.33 -10.76 -7.58
N GLU A 259 9.64 -10.91 -7.72
CA GLU A 259 10.64 -10.93 -6.64
C GLU A 259 11.16 -9.52 -6.32
N ARG A 260 10.28 -8.51 -6.37
CA ARG A 260 10.68 -7.11 -6.20
C ARG A 260 9.67 -6.36 -5.35
N LEU A 261 10.20 -5.65 -4.37
CA LEU A 261 9.47 -4.63 -3.64
C LEU A 261 9.65 -3.30 -4.37
N ILE A 262 8.53 -2.67 -4.70
CA ILE A 262 8.50 -1.36 -5.34
C ILE A 262 7.88 -0.38 -4.35
N LEU A 263 8.57 0.74 -4.14
CA LEU A 263 8.14 1.83 -3.27
C LEU A 263 8.03 3.11 -4.08
N MET A 264 6.96 3.88 -3.85
CA MET A 264 6.76 5.21 -4.36
C MET A 264 6.27 6.13 -3.24
N THR A 265 6.40 7.44 -3.44
CA THR A 265 6.26 8.39 -2.33
C THR A 265 5.26 9.51 -2.60
N ASP A 266 4.67 9.98 -1.51
CA ASP A 266 4.12 11.33 -1.40
C ASP A 266 5.03 12.14 -0.46
N ASN A 267 6.11 12.69 -1.01
CA ASN A 267 6.99 13.58 -0.26
C ASN A 267 6.46 15.02 -0.25
N GLU A 268 5.14 15.21 -0.35
CA GLU A 268 4.49 16.50 -0.28
C GLU A 268 5.10 17.50 -1.29
N ASN A 269 5.71 18.59 -0.81
CA ASN A 269 6.30 19.60 -1.69
C ASN A 269 7.47 19.09 -2.55
N PHE A 270 8.08 17.95 -2.21
CA PHE A 270 9.15 17.33 -3.01
C PHE A 270 8.62 16.33 -4.05
N GLY A 271 7.30 16.11 -4.10
CA GLY A 271 6.62 15.26 -5.08
C GLY A 271 6.90 13.77 -4.90
N ALA A 272 7.03 13.04 -6.00
CA ALA A 272 7.13 11.59 -6.01
C ALA A 272 8.51 11.09 -6.44
N THR A 273 8.96 10.03 -5.78
CA THR A 273 10.15 9.26 -6.11
C THR A 273 9.82 7.78 -6.23
N PHE A 274 10.75 7.01 -6.79
CA PHE A 274 10.63 5.58 -7.05
C PHE A 274 11.85 4.83 -6.53
N LEU A 275 11.62 3.72 -5.84
CA LEU A 275 12.64 2.75 -5.48
C LEU A 275 12.18 1.34 -5.86
N GLN A 276 13.12 0.55 -6.38
CA GLN A 276 12.92 -0.87 -6.62
C GLN A 276 14.00 -1.66 -5.90
N ILE A 277 13.57 -2.60 -5.07
CA ILE A 277 14.42 -3.46 -4.27
C ILE A 277 14.23 -4.87 -4.79
N LYS A 278 15.33 -5.54 -5.17
CA LYS A 278 15.27 -6.94 -5.59
C LYS A 278 15.28 -7.80 -4.33
N GLU A 279 14.24 -8.60 -4.16
CA GLU A 279 14.20 -9.63 -3.14
C GLU A 279 15.18 -10.72 -3.59
N LEU A 280 16.26 -10.93 -2.86
CA LEU A 280 17.07 -12.14 -3.00
C LEU A 280 16.33 -13.23 -2.24
N LEU A 281 15.42 -13.92 -2.93
CA LEU A 281 14.91 -15.19 -2.41
C LEU A 281 16.09 -16.16 -2.38
N ASN A 282 16.33 -16.74 -1.21
CA ASN A 282 17.32 -17.80 -1.02
C ASN A 282 17.02 -18.94 -2.01
N ASP A 283 17.94 -19.18 -2.94
CA ASP A 283 18.10 -20.50 -3.57
C ASP A 283 18.73 -21.48 -2.56
#